data_AF-A0A3C0AEH6-F1
#
_entry.id   AF-A0A3C0AEH6-F1
#
_cell.length_a   1.000
_cell.length_b   1.000
_cell.length_c   1.000
_cell.angle_alpha   90.00
_cell.angle_beta   90.00
_cell.angle_gamma   90.00
#
_symmetry.space_group_name_H-M   'P 1'
#
loop_
_entity.id
_entity.type
_entity.pdbx_description
1 polymer ?
#
loop_
_entity_poly.entity_id
_entity_poly.type
_entity_poly.pdbx_seq_one_letter_code
_entity_poly.pdbx_strand_id
1 'polypeptide(L)'
;MSLDLAADELRPQRLQSNIVNVQPMTGIVLWSTNEAASTAPIQLEFAYLKYNQVVQEKGKYNWQPVESLLDEIAGRKHQAILRWHDTYVGESTGAPAFIKALPNYREITEKSENKLTGFPDWSNQEWQAFVLEFYTRFAEKYDRDPRLAFVQAGFGLWAEYHIYDGPMKPGETFPDKDFQLAFSKHLTSQFRETPWMISVDAAGDHTPFAKETVLSELSFGLFDDSFNHRRHKKENEPNWRTLGRDRWKHAPTGGEFSFFKKKDQQEALAPQGPYGIAFAEQAAKFHVSFIIGDDQPRYRNAEVIRQAGMDCGYRFKINRFVASSTASELEIENTGIAPIYFNAFPAIDGVRSEKSLKGLLPGESRHFRIAKGGRAPILTIDCDRLVPGQKIEYIADLH
;
A
#
# COMPACT_ATOMS: atom_id res chain seq x y z
N MET A 1 -23.77 55.23 -17.93
CA MET A 1 -24.13 53.81 -17.76
C MET A 1 -23.19 53.22 -16.73
N SER A 2 -23.61 53.20 -15.47
CA SER A 2 -22.88 52.50 -14.41
C SER A 2 -23.15 51.02 -14.62
N LEU A 3 -22.15 50.26 -15.07
CA LEU A 3 -22.19 48.82 -14.96
C LEU A 3 -22.05 48.52 -13.48
N ASP A 4 -23.17 48.25 -12.81
CA ASP A 4 -23.16 47.60 -11.51
C ASP A 4 -22.40 46.27 -11.68
N LEU A 5 -21.14 46.25 -11.27
CA LEU A 5 -20.42 45.04 -10.94
C LEU A 5 -21.14 44.47 -9.72
N ALA A 6 -22.23 43.73 -9.95
CA ALA A 6 -22.83 42.89 -8.93
C ALA A 6 -21.69 42.08 -8.31
N ALA A 7 -21.52 42.21 -6.99
CA ALA A 7 -20.50 41.46 -6.26
C ALA A 7 -20.59 39.99 -6.65
N ASP A 8 -19.43 39.37 -6.93
CA ASP A 8 -19.35 37.99 -7.37
C ASP A 8 -19.70 37.03 -6.21
N GLU A 9 -21.00 36.92 -5.93
CA GLU A 9 -21.55 36.27 -4.75
C GLU A 9 -21.46 34.74 -4.87
N LEU A 10 -21.03 34.09 -3.79
CA LEU A 10 -20.99 32.64 -3.67
C LEU A 10 -22.41 32.10 -3.45
N ARG A 11 -22.87 31.22 -4.35
CA ARG A 11 -24.20 30.59 -4.29
C ARG A 11 -24.08 29.08 -4.12
N PRO A 12 -24.96 28.43 -3.33
CA PRO A 12 -25.03 26.98 -3.22
C PRO A 12 -25.11 26.31 -4.58
N GLN A 13 -24.36 25.22 -4.75
CA GLN A 13 -24.36 24.39 -5.95
C GLN A 13 -25.04 23.07 -5.65
N ARG A 14 -25.99 22.69 -6.50
CA ARG A 14 -26.62 21.37 -6.45
C ARG A 14 -25.59 20.32 -6.89
N LEU A 15 -25.43 19.27 -6.09
CA LEU A 15 -24.50 18.19 -6.36
C LEU A 15 -25.03 16.88 -5.77
N GLN A 16 -25.29 15.90 -6.62
CA GLN A 16 -25.71 14.55 -6.22
C GLN A 16 -24.72 13.53 -6.78
N SER A 17 -24.11 12.74 -5.90
CA SER A 17 -23.09 11.74 -6.27
C SER A 17 -23.04 10.63 -5.23
N ASN A 18 -22.70 9.42 -5.68
CA ASN A 18 -22.48 8.25 -4.84
C ASN A 18 -21.14 7.60 -5.18
N ILE A 19 -20.54 6.92 -4.21
CA ILE A 19 -19.43 6.00 -4.44
C ILE A 19 -20.06 4.64 -4.78
N VAL A 20 -19.78 4.13 -5.98
CA VAL A 20 -20.33 2.87 -6.48
C VAL A 20 -19.24 1.87 -6.86
N ASN A 21 -17.98 2.30 -6.87
CA ASN A 21 -16.81 1.47 -7.11
C ASN A 21 -15.84 1.51 -5.92
N VAL A 22 -14.95 0.52 -5.86
CA VAL A 22 -13.79 0.54 -4.95
C VAL A 22 -12.91 1.74 -5.31
N GLN A 23 -12.42 2.44 -4.30
CA GLN A 23 -11.61 3.63 -4.48
C GLN A 23 -10.19 3.27 -4.96
N PRO A 24 -9.55 4.09 -5.81
CA PRO A 24 -8.16 3.89 -6.19
C PRO A 24 -7.25 3.78 -4.96
N MET A 25 -6.28 2.86 -5.02
CA MET A 25 -5.31 2.60 -3.95
C MET A 25 -5.90 2.02 -2.66
N THR A 26 -7.11 1.44 -2.72
CA THR A 26 -7.73 0.75 -1.59
C THR A 26 -8.33 -0.60 -1.97
N GLY A 27 -8.74 -1.37 -0.96
CA GLY A 27 -9.68 -2.48 -1.10
C GLY A 27 -9.06 -3.87 -1.16
N ILE A 28 -9.80 -4.83 -1.73
CA ILE A 28 -9.31 -6.21 -1.91
C ILE A 28 -8.26 -6.22 -3.02
N VAL A 29 -7.16 -6.94 -2.78
CA VAL A 29 -6.04 -7.12 -3.70
C VAL A 29 -5.98 -8.57 -4.15
N LEU A 30 -5.82 -8.80 -5.43
CA LEU A 30 -5.53 -10.13 -5.99
C LEU A 30 -4.08 -10.18 -6.46
N TRP A 31 -3.49 -11.37 -6.51
CA TRP A 31 -2.20 -11.53 -7.15
C TRP A 31 -2.33 -11.23 -8.64
N SER A 32 -1.30 -10.62 -9.23
CA SER A 32 -1.26 -10.25 -10.65
C SER A 32 -1.40 -11.44 -11.61
N THR A 33 -1.12 -12.65 -11.13
CA THR A 33 -1.28 -13.91 -11.86
C THR A 33 -2.68 -14.53 -11.73
N ASN A 34 -3.56 -13.95 -10.91
CA ASN A 34 -4.90 -14.44 -10.72
C ASN A 34 -5.79 -14.07 -11.92
N GLU A 35 -6.34 -15.07 -12.61
CA GLU A 35 -7.23 -14.86 -13.77
C GLU A 35 -8.43 -13.96 -13.45
N ALA A 36 -8.93 -14.01 -12.21
CA ALA A 36 -10.05 -13.19 -11.77
C ALA A 36 -9.70 -11.70 -11.70
N ALA A 37 -8.42 -11.32 -11.66
CA ALA A 37 -7.99 -9.92 -11.61
C ALA A 37 -8.56 -9.08 -12.76
N SER A 38 -8.82 -9.67 -13.93
CA SER A 38 -9.41 -8.93 -15.06
C SER A 38 -10.91 -8.60 -14.91
N THR A 39 -11.61 -9.19 -13.93
CA THR A 39 -13.06 -9.09 -13.81
C THR A 39 -13.55 -8.76 -12.40
N ALA A 40 -12.74 -9.03 -11.38
CA ALA A 40 -13.05 -8.72 -9.99
C ALA A 40 -13.12 -7.20 -9.79
N PRO A 41 -14.03 -6.70 -8.93
CA PRO A 41 -14.15 -5.27 -8.66
C PRO A 41 -13.07 -4.81 -7.66
N ILE A 42 -11.82 -4.81 -8.12
CA ILE A 42 -10.63 -4.40 -7.37
C ILE A 42 -10.01 -3.15 -7.98
N GLN A 43 -9.01 -2.57 -7.31
CA GLN A 43 -8.22 -1.43 -7.80
C GLN A 43 -6.71 -1.67 -7.71
N LEU A 44 -6.32 -2.79 -7.10
CA LEU A 44 -4.96 -3.11 -6.72
C LEU A 44 -4.65 -4.56 -7.06
N GLU A 45 -3.42 -4.79 -7.53
CA GLU A 45 -2.87 -6.13 -7.76
C GLU A 45 -1.52 -6.26 -7.06
N PHE A 46 -1.17 -7.48 -6.67
CA PHE A 46 0.04 -7.79 -5.91
C PHE A 46 1.03 -8.65 -6.71
N ALA A 47 2.33 -8.42 -6.54
CA ALA A 47 3.38 -9.27 -7.11
C ALA A 47 4.62 -9.37 -6.23
N TYR A 48 5.17 -10.57 -6.13
CA TYR A 48 6.52 -10.82 -5.63
C TYR A 48 7.55 -10.66 -6.75
N LEU A 49 8.68 -10.03 -6.43
CA LEU A 49 9.82 -9.89 -7.35
C LEU A 49 11.14 -10.16 -6.63
N LYS A 50 12.10 -10.74 -7.36
CA LYS A 50 13.46 -11.00 -6.87
C LYS A 50 14.44 -10.01 -7.48
N TYR A 51 15.45 -9.61 -6.71
CA TYR A 51 16.49 -8.69 -7.18
C TYR A 51 17.21 -9.20 -8.45
N ASN A 52 17.47 -10.51 -8.52
CA ASN A 52 18.11 -11.14 -9.68
C ASN A 52 17.24 -11.20 -10.94
N GLN A 53 15.94 -10.90 -10.90
CA GLN A 53 15.13 -10.73 -12.11
C GLN A 53 15.49 -9.45 -12.88
N VAL A 54 16.02 -8.46 -12.16
CA VAL A 54 16.36 -7.13 -12.70
C VAL A 54 17.87 -6.95 -12.84
N VAL A 55 18.65 -7.51 -11.93
CA VAL A 55 20.10 -7.29 -11.87
C VAL A 55 20.86 -8.60 -12.04
N GLN A 56 21.66 -8.66 -13.10
CA GLN A 56 22.54 -9.80 -13.39
C GLN A 56 24.02 -9.42 -13.23
N GLU A 57 24.39 -8.20 -13.65
CA GLU A 57 25.74 -7.65 -13.58
C GLU A 57 25.78 -6.40 -12.69
N LYS A 58 26.93 -6.14 -12.04
CA LYS A 58 27.11 -4.98 -11.17
C LYS A 58 26.83 -3.68 -11.92
N GLY A 59 25.92 -2.86 -11.38
CA GLY A 59 25.53 -1.57 -11.94
C GLY A 59 24.66 -1.63 -13.20
N LYS A 60 24.22 -2.81 -13.68
CA LYS A 60 23.34 -2.94 -14.85
C LYS A 60 21.95 -3.45 -14.44
N TYR A 61 20.96 -2.57 -14.57
CA TYR A 61 19.57 -2.84 -14.20
C TYR A 61 18.71 -3.02 -15.44
N ASN A 62 18.18 -4.21 -15.64
CA ASN A 62 17.17 -4.50 -16.65
C ASN A 62 15.77 -4.39 -16.02
N TRP A 63 15.17 -3.20 -16.12
CA TRP A 63 13.85 -2.91 -15.57
C TRP A 63 12.68 -3.49 -16.37
N GLN A 64 12.93 -4.12 -17.52
CA GLN A 64 11.87 -4.59 -18.41
C GLN A 64 10.82 -5.45 -17.67
N PRO A 65 11.18 -6.45 -16.83
CA PRO A 65 10.18 -7.28 -16.17
C PRO A 65 9.22 -6.47 -15.28
N VAL A 66 9.72 -5.41 -14.66
CA VAL A 66 8.91 -4.48 -13.86
C VAL A 66 8.01 -3.64 -14.77
N GLU A 67 8.55 -3.11 -15.87
CA GLU A 67 7.77 -2.31 -16.83
C GLU A 67 6.60 -3.11 -17.43
N SER A 68 6.84 -4.33 -17.89
CA SER A 68 5.77 -5.19 -18.42
C SER A 68 4.71 -5.53 -17.40
N LEU A 69 5.11 -5.85 -16.17
CA LEU A 69 4.17 -6.11 -15.08
C LEU A 69 3.30 -4.88 -14.78
N LEU A 70 3.93 -3.70 -14.65
CA LEU A 70 3.21 -2.46 -14.37
C LEU A 70 2.27 -2.06 -15.51
N ASP A 71 2.69 -2.21 -16.77
CA ASP A 71 1.84 -1.95 -17.94
C ASP A 71 0.64 -2.90 -18.02
N GLU A 72 0.85 -4.18 -17.70
CA GLU A 72 -0.22 -5.18 -17.70
C GLU A 72 -1.29 -4.88 -16.64
N ILE A 73 -0.85 -4.59 -15.41
CA ILE A 73 -1.73 -4.21 -14.29
C ILE A 73 -2.47 -2.89 -14.60
N ALA A 74 -1.76 -1.89 -15.12
CA ALA A 74 -2.36 -0.62 -15.51
C ALA A 74 -3.34 -0.77 -16.69
N GLY A 75 -3.08 -1.70 -17.61
CA GLY A 75 -3.99 -2.07 -18.69
C GLY A 75 -5.32 -2.64 -18.19
N ARG A 76 -5.33 -3.26 -17.01
CA ARG A 76 -6.55 -3.66 -16.28
C ARG A 76 -7.17 -2.54 -15.44
N LYS A 77 -6.60 -1.33 -15.49
CA LYS A 77 -7.01 -0.13 -14.72
C LYS A 77 -6.76 -0.28 -13.21
N HIS A 78 -5.75 -1.05 -12.85
CA HIS A 78 -5.32 -1.25 -11.48
C HIS A 78 -3.92 -0.67 -11.25
N GLN A 79 -3.52 -0.60 -9.99
CA GLN A 79 -2.16 -0.25 -9.60
C GLN A 79 -1.50 -1.43 -8.89
N ALA A 80 -0.18 -1.49 -8.96
CA ALA A 80 0.60 -2.58 -8.39
C ALA A 80 1.01 -2.31 -6.93
N ILE A 81 1.04 -3.39 -6.15
CA ILE A 81 1.80 -3.52 -4.92
C ILE A 81 2.93 -4.48 -5.22
N LEU A 82 4.17 -4.01 -5.15
CA LEU A 82 5.35 -4.83 -5.41
C LEU A 82 6.05 -5.18 -4.10
N ARG A 83 6.29 -6.48 -3.87
CA ARG A 83 7.11 -6.95 -2.76
C ARG A 83 8.43 -7.53 -3.27
N TRP A 84 9.54 -6.92 -2.86
CA TRP A 84 10.87 -7.43 -3.16
C TRP A 84 11.33 -8.42 -2.10
N HIS A 85 11.88 -9.55 -2.52
CA HIS A 85 12.36 -10.58 -1.60
C HIS A 85 13.68 -11.22 -2.07
N ASP A 86 14.47 -11.67 -1.10
CA ASP A 86 15.68 -12.47 -1.32
C ASP A 86 15.50 -13.95 -0.93
N THR A 87 14.55 -14.25 -0.06
CA THR A 87 14.34 -15.60 0.49
C THR A 87 12.87 -15.99 0.28
N TYR A 88 12.65 -17.16 -0.33
CA TYR A 88 11.31 -17.70 -0.59
C TYR A 88 11.35 -19.21 -0.42
N VAL A 89 10.37 -19.76 0.29
CA VAL A 89 10.34 -21.18 0.66
C VAL A 89 10.42 -22.08 -0.58
N GLY A 90 11.41 -22.95 -0.62
CA GLY A 90 11.61 -23.91 -1.71
C GLY A 90 12.36 -23.36 -2.92
N GLU A 91 12.92 -22.16 -2.83
CA GLU A 91 13.61 -21.51 -3.95
C GLU A 91 15.05 -21.14 -3.59
N SER A 92 15.89 -20.95 -4.63
CA SER A 92 17.20 -20.32 -4.47
C SER A 92 17.07 -18.85 -4.09
N THR A 93 18.12 -18.29 -3.47
CA THR A 93 18.18 -16.87 -3.10
C THR A 93 17.92 -15.96 -4.29
N GLY A 94 17.35 -14.78 -4.01
CA GLY A 94 17.17 -13.68 -4.95
C GLY A 94 18.44 -12.87 -5.22
N ALA A 95 19.60 -13.27 -4.69
CA ALA A 95 20.86 -12.55 -4.90
C ALA A 95 21.30 -12.58 -6.38
N PRO A 96 21.76 -11.46 -6.97
CA PRO A 96 22.28 -11.41 -8.33
C PRO A 96 23.48 -12.32 -8.57
N ALA A 97 23.66 -12.76 -9.82
CA ALA A 97 24.77 -13.63 -10.20
C ALA A 97 26.16 -13.05 -9.86
N PHE A 98 26.36 -11.74 -10.05
CA PHE A 98 27.64 -11.09 -9.74
C PHE A 98 27.98 -11.10 -8.23
N ILE A 99 26.97 -11.08 -7.35
CA ILE A 99 27.16 -11.21 -5.90
C ILE A 99 27.56 -12.65 -5.57
N LYS A 100 26.86 -13.63 -6.15
CA LYS A 100 27.16 -15.06 -5.95
C LYS A 100 28.54 -15.46 -6.44
N ALA A 101 29.08 -14.75 -7.43
CA ALA A 101 30.42 -14.98 -7.95
C ALA A 101 31.55 -14.42 -7.05
N LEU A 102 31.23 -13.63 -6.01
CA LEU A 102 32.23 -13.08 -5.12
C LEU A 102 32.92 -14.19 -4.30
N PRO A 103 34.25 -14.19 -4.20
CA PRO A 103 34.99 -15.24 -3.52
C PRO A 103 34.69 -15.31 -2.02
N ASN A 104 34.14 -14.26 -1.42
CA ASN A 104 33.76 -14.15 -0.01
C ASN A 104 32.24 -14.17 0.24
N TYR A 105 31.40 -14.44 -0.76
CA TYR A 105 29.96 -14.62 -0.56
C TYR A 105 29.67 -16.11 -0.32
N ARG A 106 28.91 -16.40 0.73
CA ARG A 106 28.61 -17.77 1.20
C ARG A 106 27.13 -17.94 1.55
N GLU A 107 26.27 -17.93 0.53
CA GLU A 107 24.87 -18.33 0.73
C GLU A 107 24.77 -19.80 1.15
N ILE A 108 23.73 -20.13 1.90
CA ILE A 108 23.47 -21.50 2.33
C ILE A 108 22.13 -21.98 1.80
N THR A 109 21.97 -23.30 1.67
CA THR A 109 20.68 -23.92 1.35
C THR A 109 20.34 -24.90 2.45
N GLU A 110 19.25 -24.64 3.16
CA GLU A 110 18.80 -25.44 4.29
C GLU A 110 17.30 -25.70 4.21
N LYS A 111 16.80 -26.66 5.00
CA LYS A 111 15.36 -26.90 5.06
C LYS A 111 14.65 -25.77 5.80
N SER A 112 13.57 -25.29 5.21
CA SER A 112 12.59 -24.40 5.84
C SER A 112 11.21 -24.76 5.33
N GLU A 113 10.24 -24.90 6.24
CA GLU A 113 8.89 -25.41 5.93
C GLU A 113 8.91 -26.70 5.09
N ASN A 114 9.82 -27.61 5.45
CA ASN A 114 10.05 -28.89 4.76
C ASN A 114 10.54 -28.79 3.31
N LYS A 115 10.94 -27.61 2.82
CA LYS A 115 11.53 -27.42 1.48
C LYS A 115 12.96 -26.90 1.57
N LEU A 116 13.82 -27.31 0.65
CA LEU A 116 15.17 -26.75 0.51
C LEU A 116 15.06 -25.29 0.06
N THR A 117 15.57 -24.38 0.89
CA THR A 117 15.42 -22.94 0.73
C THR A 117 16.81 -22.30 0.80
N GLY A 118 17.12 -21.43 -0.16
CA GLY A 118 18.35 -20.65 -0.16
C GLY A 118 18.23 -19.43 0.76
N PHE A 119 19.25 -19.19 1.57
CA PHE A 119 19.39 -18.01 2.43
C PHE A 119 20.62 -17.20 2.01
N PRO A 120 20.47 -15.89 1.73
CA PRO A 120 21.60 -15.06 1.33
C PRO A 120 22.59 -14.86 2.48
N ASP A 121 23.86 -14.63 2.13
CA ASP A 121 24.91 -14.31 3.09
C ASP A 121 24.82 -12.85 3.54
N TRP A 122 24.18 -12.63 4.67
CA TRP A 122 24.04 -11.32 5.30
C TRP A 122 25.30 -10.83 6.02
N SER A 123 26.35 -11.66 6.13
CA SER A 123 27.66 -11.18 6.59
C SER A 123 28.44 -10.43 5.49
N ASN A 124 28.03 -10.62 4.23
CA ASN A 124 28.72 -10.06 3.08
C ASN A 124 28.35 -8.59 2.84
N GLN A 125 29.35 -7.71 2.93
CA GLN A 125 29.16 -6.25 2.77
C GLN A 125 28.77 -5.83 1.34
N GLU A 126 29.20 -6.54 0.30
CA GLU A 126 28.81 -6.23 -1.08
C GLU A 126 27.33 -6.59 -1.34
N TRP A 127 26.82 -7.65 -0.71
CA TRP A 127 25.40 -7.97 -0.71
C TRP A 127 24.58 -6.88 -0.01
N GLN A 128 24.98 -6.48 1.19
CA GLN A 128 24.35 -5.38 1.93
C GLN A 128 24.33 -4.07 1.13
N ALA A 129 25.48 -3.69 0.54
CA ALA A 129 25.61 -2.50 -0.28
C ALA A 129 24.73 -2.56 -1.55
N PHE A 130 24.69 -3.73 -2.20
CA PHE A 130 23.82 -3.95 -3.35
C PHE A 130 22.34 -3.75 -3.01
N VAL A 131 21.86 -4.29 -1.89
CA VAL A 131 20.45 -4.14 -1.49
C VAL A 131 20.09 -2.66 -1.32
N LEU A 132 20.96 -1.85 -0.71
CA LEU A 132 20.74 -0.40 -0.61
C LEU A 132 20.75 0.28 -1.98
N GLU A 133 21.76 -0.01 -2.82
CA GLU A 133 21.84 0.56 -4.18
C GLU A 133 20.60 0.21 -5.00
N PHE A 134 20.10 -1.02 -4.88
CA PHE A 134 18.91 -1.47 -5.58
C PHE A 134 17.70 -0.57 -5.28
N TYR A 135 17.44 -0.28 -4.01
CA TYR A 135 16.33 0.61 -3.62
C TYR A 135 16.57 2.07 -4.03
N THR A 136 17.82 2.53 -4.08
CA THR A 136 18.16 3.83 -4.68
C THR A 136 17.72 3.85 -6.15
N ARG A 137 18.15 2.87 -6.96
CA ARG A 137 17.84 2.82 -8.40
C ARG A 137 16.35 2.60 -8.67
N PHE A 138 15.71 1.78 -7.85
CA PHE A 138 14.27 1.54 -7.96
C PHE A 138 13.48 2.82 -7.66
N ALA A 139 13.80 3.53 -6.57
CA ALA A 139 13.12 4.78 -6.23
C ALA A 139 13.39 5.91 -7.25
N GLU A 140 14.63 6.04 -7.75
CA GLU A 140 14.98 6.98 -8.83
C GLU A 140 14.04 6.84 -10.05
N LYS A 141 13.61 5.61 -10.34
CA LYS A 141 12.75 5.30 -11.49
C LYS A 141 11.25 5.31 -11.15
N TYR A 142 10.85 4.81 -9.98
CA TYR A 142 9.45 4.47 -9.70
C TYR A 142 8.80 5.20 -8.52
N ASP A 143 9.51 6.03 -7.74
CA ASP A 143 8.91 6.74 -6.60
C ASP A 143 7.72 7.63 -7.03
N ARG A 144 7.66 8.06 -8.29
CA ARG A 144 6.54 8.86 -8.83
C ARG A 144 5.67 8.14 -9.86
N ASP A 145 5.87 6.84 -10.05
CA ASP A 145 5.15 6.09 -11.07
C ASP A 145 3.68 5.86 -10.65
N PRO A 146 2.68 6.32 -11.43
CA PRO A 146 1.27 6.14 -11.07
C PRO A 146 0.85 4.67 -11.08
N ARG A 147 1.54 3.80 -11.81
CA ARG A 147 1.25 2.36 -11.87
C ARG A 147 1.61 1.63 -10.58
N LEU A 148 2.45 2.23 -9.73
CA LEU A 148 2.87 1.67 -8.44
C LEU A 148 2.15 2.36 -7.28
N ALA A 149 1.32 1.63 -6.55
CA ALA A 149 0.63 2.13 -5.36
C ALA A 149 1.48 1.95 -4.11
N PHE A 150 2.03 0.76 -3.85
CA PHE A 150 2.78 0.52 -2.62
C PHE A 150 3.99 -0.37 -2.86
N VAL A 151 5.03 -0.16 -2.05
CA VAL A 151 6.21 -1.04 -2.02
C VAL A 151 6.22 -1.78 -0.70
N GLN A 152 6.36 -3.10 -0.75
CA GLN A 152 6.62 -3.92 0.43
C GLN A 152 8.06 -4.40 0.40
N ALA A 153 8.75 -4.25 1.54
CA ALA A 153 10.15 -4.57 1.69
C ALA A 153 10.43 -5.15 3.07
N GLY A 154 11.46 -5.97 3.16
CA GLY A 154 11.83 -6.63 4.40
C GLY A 154 12.81 -7.77 4.14
N PHE A 155 12.92 -8.67 5.12
CA PHE A 155 13.95 -9.71 5.14
C PHE A 155 13.38 -11.06 5.55
N GLY A 156 14.11 -12.14 5.32
CA GLY A 156 13.65 -13.49 5.63
C GLY A 156 12.58 -13.98 4.65
N LEU A 157 11.85 -15.03 5.05
CA LEU A 157 10.84 -15.67 4.21
C LEU A 157 9.80 -14.63 3.77
N TRP A 158 9.56 -14.54 2.46
CA TRP A 158 8.57 -13.64 1.86
C TRP A 158 8.76 -12.15 2.18
N ALA A 159 9.95 -11.76 2.64
CA ALA A 159 10.28 -10.44 3.17
C ALA A 159 9.47 -10.03 4.42
N GLU A 160 9.06 -11.01 5.24
CA GLU A 160 8.17 -10.82 6.38
C GLU A 160 8.87 -10.64 7.73
N TYR A 161 10.19 -10.50 7.77
CA TYR A 161 11.00 -10.43 8.99
C TYR A 161 10.98 -11.72 9.82
N HIS A 162 10.76 -12.90 9.24
CA HIS A 162 10.90 -14.16 9.98
C HIS A 162 11.53 -15.27 9.12
N ILE A 163 12.10 -16.25 9.81
CA ILE A 163 12.51 -17.55 9.27
C ILE A 163 12.08 -18.57 10.33
N TYR A 164 10.96 -19.27 10.12
CA TYR A 164 10.39 -20.16 11.15
C TYR A 164 11.29 -21.39 11.43
N ASP A 165 11.45 -22.27 10.44
CA ASP A 165 12.17 -23.55 10.58
C ASP A 165 13.64 -23.49 10.14
N GLY A 166 14.01 -22.45 9.39
CA GLY A 166 15.35 -22.30 8.83
C GLY A 166 16.36 -21.72 9.83
N PRO A 167 17.64 -21.59 9.44
CA PRO A 167 18.63 -20.97 10.31
C PRO A 167 18.32 -19.47 10.43
N MET A 168 17.63 -19.04 11.48
CA MET A 168 17.41 -17.62 11.80
C MET A 168 18.62 -17.07 12.56
N LYS A 169 19.63 -16.60 11.84
CA LYS A 169 20.89 -16.10 12.43
C LYS A 169 21.20 -14.67 11.97
N PRO A 170 20.92 -13.66 12.82
CA PRO A 170 21.28 -12.27 12.52
C PRO A 170 22.78 -12.12 12.22
N GLY A 171 23.09 -11.44 11.11
CA GLY A 171 24.45 -11.25 10.60
C GLY A 171 24.99 -12.39 9.74
N GLU A 172 24.24 -13.48 9.53
CA GLU A 172 24.66 -14.62 8.69
C GLU A 172 23.60 -14.94 7.62
N THR A 173 22.39 -15.34 8.03
CA THR A 173 21.29 -15.76 7.15
C THR A 173 20.08 -14.84 7.22
N PHE A 174 20.12 -13.89 8.16
CA PHE A 174 19.21 -12.78 8.33
C PHE A 174 20.06 -11.52 8.60
N PRO A 175 19.71 -10.32 8.15
CA PRO A 175 20.54 -9.14 8.42
C PRO A 175 20.59 -8.85 9.92
N ASP A 176 21.74 -8.37 10.40
CA ASP A 176 21.83 -7.87 11.76
C ASP A 176 20.99 -6.58 11.95
N LYS A 177 20.88 -6.14 13.20
CA LYS A 177 20.05 -4.98 13.54
C LYS A 177 20.60 -3.67 12.99
N ASP A 178 21.93 -3.56 12.87
CA ASP A 178 22.58 -2.35 12.37
C ASP A 178 22.27 -2.15 10.88
N PHE A 179 22.33 -3.22 10.09
CA PHE A 179 21.90 -3.18 8.69
C PHE A 179 20.40 -2.92 8.56
N GLN A 180 19.54 -3.57 9.37
CA GLN A 180 18.09 -3.31 9.34
C GLN A 180 17.76 -1.84 9.64
N LEU A 181 18.46 -1.21 10.57
CA LEU A 181 18.35 0.22 10.88
C LEU A 181 18.82 1.09 9.71
N ALA A 182 19.99 0.79 9.14
CA ALA A 182 20.53 1.49 7.98
C ALA A 182 19.59 1.40 6.76
N PHE A 183 19.07 0.21 6.50
CA PHE A 183 18.09 -0.07 5.45
C PHE A 183 16.82 0.76 5.62
N SER A 184 16.24 0.78 6.82
CA SER A 184 14.99 1.52 7.07
C SER A 184 15.15 3.02 6.89
N LYS A 185 16.28 3.59 7.36
CA LYS A 185 16.63 4.99 7.11
C LYS A 185 16.85 5.26 5.63
N HIS A 186 17.51 4.32 4.94
CA HIS A 186 17.76 4.43 3.51
C HIS A 186 16.44 4.46 2.72
N LEU A 187 15.54 3.50 2.89
CA LEU A 187 14.25 3.48 2.19
C LEU A 187 13.43 4.74 2.45
N THR A 188 13.37 5.21 3.69
CA THR A 188 12.70 6.48 4.04
C THR A 188 13.29 7.68 3.29
N SER A 189 14.61 7.69 3.05
CA SER A 189 15.25 8.76 2.28
C SER A 189 15.03 8.67 0.77
N GLN A 190 14.79 7.46 0.24
CA GLN A 190 14.63 7.21 -1.18
C GLN A 190 13.17 7.39 -1.64
N PHE A 191 12.21 6.85 -0.90
CA PHE A 191 10.79 6.92 -1.23
C PHE A 191 10.12 8.12 -0.58
N ARG A 192 9.85 9.16 -1.37
CA ARG A 192 9.21 10.40 -0.88
C ARG A 192 7.74 10.48 -1.26
N GLU A 193 7.35 9.84 -2.35
CA GLU A 193 6.00 9.93 -2.90
C GLU A 193 5.26 8.59 -2.87
N THR A 194 5.95 7.47 -3.12
CA THR A 194 5.39 6.11 -3.00
C THR A 194 5.53 5.60 -1.57
N PRO A 195 4.44 5.27 -0.86
CA PRO A 195 4.55 4.67 0.46
C PRO A 195 5.18 3.28 0.39
N TRP A 196 6.12 3.03 1.30
CA TRP A 196 6.73 1.72 1.51
C TRP A 196 6.32 1.13 2.86
N MET A 197 6.34 -0.19 2.98
CA MET A 197 5.76 -0.92 4.11
C MET A 197 6.63 -2.11 4.52
N ILE A 198 6.56 -2.47 5.80
CA ILE A 198 7.20 -3.66 6.38
C ILE A 198 6.17 -4.56 7.09
N SER A 199 6.52 -5.83 7.27
CA SER A 199 5.69 -6.78 8.02
C SER A 199 5.59 -6.40 9.49
N VAL A 200 4.46 -6.66 10.12
CA VAL A 200 4.30 -6.53 11.57
C VAL A 200 5.22 -7.45 12.36
N ASP A 201 5.69 -8.55 11.78
CA ASP A 201 6.63 -9.46 12.44
C ASP A 201 8.01 -8.82 12.67
N ALA A 202 8.24 -7.64 12.06
CA ALA A 202 9.33 -6.74 12.44
C ALA A 202 9.26 -6.26 13.90
N ALA A 203 8.21 -6.58 14.67
CA ALA A 203 8.18 -6.35 16.12
C ALA A 203 9.05 -7.36 16.92
N GLY A 204 9.55 -8.42 16.29
CA GLY A 204 10.33 -9.47 16.95
C GLY A 204 11.71 -9.02 17.46
N ASP A 205 12.26 -9.77 18.42
CA ASP A 205 13.50 -9.44 19.15
C ASP A 205 14.77 -9.44 18.28
N HIS A 206 14.75 -10.08 17.11
CA HIS A 206 15.84 -10.10 16.12
C HIS A 206 15.92 -8.81 15.28
N THR A 207 15.01 -7.86 15.51
CA THR A 207 14.96 -6.58 14.81
C THR A 207 15.24 -5.39 15.75
N PRO A 208 15.49 -4.19 15.20
CA PRO A 208 15.63 -2.98 16.00
C PRO A 208 14.30 -2.26 16.35
N PHE A 209 13.18 -2.56 15.68
CA PHE A 209 11.99 -1.69 15.68
C PHE A 209 11.30 -1.54 17.04
N ALA A 210 11.37 -2.56 17.89
CA ALA A 210 10.75 -2.50 19.22
C ALA A 210 11.53 -1.60 20.21
N LYS A 211 12.80 -1.31 19.94
CA LYS A 211 13.71 -0.65 20.89
C LYS A 211 14.27 0.69 20.38
N GLU A 212 14.44 0.82 19.07
CA GLU A 212 15.00 2.02 18.46
C GLU A 212 13.93 3.09 18.20
N THR A 213 13.90 4.12 19.05
CA THR A 213 12.91 5.20 18.96
C THR A 213 12.95 5.93 17.63
N VAL A 214 14.13 6.10 17.01
CA VAL A 214 14.27 6.75 15.69
C VAL A 214 13.48 6.03 14.60
N LEU A 215 13.30 4.71 14.70
CA LEU A 215 12.52 3.94 13.73
C LEU A 215 11.01 4.21 13.87
N SER A 216 10.56 4.60 15.07
CA SER A 216 9.15 4.94 15.27
C SER A 216 8.73 6.20 14.50
N GLU A 217 9.67 7.10 14.23
CA GLU A 217 9.47 8.37 13.52
C GLU A 217 9.56 8.24 11.98
N LEU A 218 10.06 7.11 11.47
CA LEU A 218 10.17 6.88 10.03
C LEU A 218 8.79 6.68 9.41
N SER A 219 8.60 7.24 8.20
CA SER A 219 7.36 7.16 7.44
C SER A 219 7.29 5.88 6.60
N PHE A 220 7.09 4.74 7.27
CA PHE A 220 6.74 3.47 6.64
C PHE A 220 5.39 2.96 7.14
N GLY A 221 4.70 2.19 6.29
CA GLY A 221 3.45 1.52 6.60
C GLY A 221 3.64 0.08 7.10
N LEU A 222 2.55 -0.58 7.49
CA LEU A 222 2.59 -1.93 8.06
C LEU A 222 1.73 -2.90 7.27
N PHE A 223 2.21 -4.12 7.04
CA PHE A 223 1.40 -5.20 6.52
C PHE A 223 1.41 -6.43 7.44
N ASP A 224 0.31 -7.16 7.45
CA ASP A 224 0.10 -8.36 8.28
C ASP A 224 -0.41 -9.51 7.40
N ASP A 225 0.48 -10.45 7.07
CA ASP A 225 0.19 -11.55 6.11
C ASP A 225 -0.49 -12.77 6.74
N SER A 226 -1.04 -12.60 7.94
CA SER A 226 -1.91 -13.60 8.54
C SER A 226 -3.12 -12.95 9.20
N PHE A 227 -3.72 -11.98 8.53
CA PHE A 227 -4.79 -11.19 9.10
C PHE A 227 -6.02 -12.03 9.45
N ASN A 228 -6.63 -11.72 10.60
CA ASN A 228 -7.89 -12.29 11.10
C ASN A 228 -7.90 -13.81 11.34
N HIS A 229 -6.75 -14.44 11.63
CA HIS A 229 -6.71 -15.83 12.12
C HIS A 229 -7.20 -15.94 13.59
N ARG A 230 -7.45 -17.18 14.06
CA ARG A 230 -8.05 -17.45 15.39
C ARG A 230 -7.31 -16.80 16.56
N ARG A 231 -5.98 -16.72 16.47
CA ARG A 231 -5.10 -16.22 17.52
C ARG A 231 -4.58 -14.81 17.21
N HIS A 232 -5.11 -14.13 16.19
CA HIS A 232 -4.61 -12.84 15.69
C HIS A 232 -4.50 -11.78 16.81
N LYS A 233 -5.54 -11.65 17.64
CA LYS A 233 -5.55 -10.76 18.82
C LYS A 233 -4.42 -11.05 19.81
N LYS A 234 -4.01 -12.31 19.94
CA LYS A 234 -2.96 -12.76 20.86
C LYS A 234 -1.57 -12.67 20.24
N GLU A 235 -1.43 -12.87 18.94
CA GLU A 235 -0.14 -13.04 18.26
C GLU A 235 0.28 -11.82 17.45
N ASN A 236 -0.60 -11.31 16.59
CA ASN A 236 -0.26 -10.24 15.66
C ASN A 236 -0.59 -8.87 16.25
N GLU A 237 -1.71 -8.72 16.96
CA GLU A 237 -2.11 -7.43 17.55
C GLU A 237 -1.06 -6.83 18.52
N PRO A 238 -0.31 -7.61 19.33
CA PRO A 238 0.85 -7.09 20.06
C PRO A 238 1.89 -6.44 19.14
N ASN A 239 2.17 -7.02 17.97
CA ASN A 239 3.14 -6.49 17.02
C ASN A 239 2.68 -5.12 16.47
N TRP A 240 1.40 -4.98 16.14
CA TRP A 240 0.79 -3.71 15.78
C TRP A 240 0.92 -2.64 16.89
N ARG A 241 0.86 -3.04 18.16
CA ARG A 241 1.10 -2.13 19.29
C ARG A 241 2.55 -1.70 19.38
N THR A 242 3.47 -2.64 19.28
CA THR A 242 4.91 -2.38 19.30
C THR A 242 5.34 -1.42 18.20
N LEU A 243 4.79 -1.57 16.98
CA LEU A 243 5.15 -0.75 15.82
C LEU A 243 4.35 0.57 15.70
N GLY A 244 3.45 0.83 16.65
CA GLY A 244 2.68 2.07 16.75
C GLY A 244 1.31 1.99 16.07
N ARG A 245 0.25 1.95 16.89
CA ARG A 245 -1.15 1.86 16.42
C ARG A 245 -1.67 3.09 15.70
N ASP A 246 -0.96 4.21 15.78
CA ASP A 246 -1.35 5.47 15.14
C ASP A 246 -0.62 5.73 13.81
N ARG A 247 0.23 4.78 13.38
CA ARG A 247 0.99 4.88 12.12
C ARG A 247 0.11 5.07 10.89
N TRP A 248 -1.08 4.46 10.91
CA TRP A 248 -2.08 4.60 9.84
C TRP A 248 -2.43 6.07 9.52
N LYS A 249 -2.22 7.01 10.46
CA LYS A 249 -2.50 8.43 10.24
C LYS A 249 -1.59 9.06 9.18
N HIS A 250 -0.42 8.47 8.91
CA HIS A 250 0.59 9.03 8.01
C HIS A 250 1.22 8.00 7.06
N ALA A 251 1.01 6.70 7.26
CA ALA A 251 1.46 5.64 6.34
C ALA A 251 0.41 4.51 6.26
N PRO A 252 0.31 3.78 5.14
CA PRO A 252 -0.75 2.79 4.93
C PRO A 252 -0.64 1.58 5.85
N THR A 253 -1.78 0.94 6.08
CA THR A 253 -1.83 -0.40 6.65
C THR A 253 -2.48 -1.37 5.67
N GLY A 254 -1.97 -2.60 5.63
CA GLY A 254 -2.52 -3.65 4.79
C GLY A 254 -2.14 -5.04 5.29
N GLY A 255 -2.08 -6.01 4.38
CA GLY A 255 -1.76 -7.39 4.73
C GLY A 255 -2.41 -8.40 3.80
N GLU A 256 -2.56 -9.62 4.28
CA GLU A 256 -3.18 -10.75 3.60
C GLU A 256 -4.08 -11.52 4.57
N PHE A 257 -5.23 -12.02 4.08
CA PHE A 257 -6.02 -12.95 4.88
C PHE A 257 -5.23 -14.21 5.21
N SER A 258 -5.34 -14.69 6.44
CA SER A 258 -4.56 -15.86 6.87
C SER A 258 -4.84 -17.13 6.06
N PHE A 259 -3.78 -17.92 5.84
CA PHE A 259 -3.84 -19.26 5.27
C PHE A 259 -3.71 -20.39 6.33
N PHE A 260 -3.71 -20.07 7.63
CA PHE A 260 -3.46 -21.07 8.69
C PHE A 260 -4.54 -22.16 8.76
N LYS A 261 -5.79 -21.82 8.47
CA LYS A 261 -6.89 -22.77 8.31
C LYS A 261 -7.68 -22.46 7.05
N LYS A 262 -8.22 -23.49 6.40
CA LYS A 262 -9.16 -23.34 5.26
C LYS A 262 -10.32 -22.40 5.58
N LYS A 263 -10.79 -22.44 6.83
CA LYS A 263 -11.84 -21.57 7.35
C LYS A 263 -11.49 -20.09 7.25
N ASP A 264 -10.23 -19.73 7.50
CA ASP A 264 -9.75 -18.34 7.51
C ASP A 264 -9.99 -17.70 6.14
N GLN A 265 -9.71 -18.42 5.06
CA GLN A 265 -9.97 -17.98 3.69
C GLN A 265 -11.46 -18.07 3.30
N GLN A 266 -12.10 -19.21 3.53
CA GLN A 266 -13.49 -19.48 3.13
C GLN A 266 -14.50 -18.50 3.76
N GLU A 267 -14.21 -18.06 4.98
CA GLU A 267 -15.08 -17.19 5.77
C GLU A 267 -14.53 -15.77 5.95
N ALA A 268 -13.38 -15.41 5.34
CA ALA A 268 -12.74 -14.09 5.47
C ALA A 268 -13.73 -12.93 5.28
N LEU A 269 -14.52 -13.01 4.20
CA LEU A 269 -15.57 -12.05 3.85
C LEU A 269 -16.99 -12.60 4.11
N ALA A 270 -17.16 -13.55 5.05
CA ALA A 270 -18.50 -13.89 5.53
C ALA A 270 -19.04 -12.75 6.42
N PRO A 271 -20.37 -12.60 6.56
CA PRO A 271 -20.96 -11.56 7.42
C PRO A 271 -20.45 -11.55 8.86
N GLN A 272 -20.03 -12.71 9.39
CA GLN A 272 -19.49 -12.85 10.74
C GLN A 272 -17.97 -13.11 10.76
N GLY A 273 -17.31 -13.11 9.60
CA GLY A 273 -15.92 -13.54 9.44
C GLY A 273 -15.65 -14.98 9.92
N PRO A 274 -14.38 -15.43 9.89
CA PRO A 274 -14.01 -16.80 10.26
C PRO A 274 -14.12 -17.09 11.77
N TYR A 275 -14.12 -16.05 12.62
CA TYR A 275 -14.10 -16.19 14.09
C TYR A 275 -15.07 -15.25 14.81
N GLY A 276 -16.19 -14.88 14.16
CA GLY A 276 -17.24 -14.07 14.79
C GLY A 276 -16.94 -12.57 14.82
N ILE A 277 -16.04 -12.10 13.96
CA ILE A 277 -15.75 -10.68 13.72
C ILE A 277 -15.75 -10.46 12.21
N ALA A 278 -16.66 -9.61 11.74
CA ALA A 278 -16.76 -9.24 10.33
C ALA A 278 -15.49 -8.56 9.83
N PHE A 279 -15.18 -8.70 8.54
CA PHE A 279 -14.01 -8.04 7.95
C PHE A 279 -14.03 -6.51 8.15
N ALA A 280 -15.17 -5.85 7.90
CA ALA A 280 -15.30 -4.40 8.07
C ALA A 280 -14.91 -3.91 9.48
N GLU A 281 -15.26 -4.68 10.52
CA GLU A 281 -14.90 -4.33 11.90
C GLU A 281 -13.39 -4.45 12.14
N GLN A 282 -12.75 -5.49 11.60
CA GLN A 282 -11.29 -5.65 11.68
C GLN A 282 -10.57 -4.58 10.84
N ALA A 283 -11.05 -4.33 9.62
CA ALA A 283 -10.52 -3.29 8.75
C ALA A 283 -10.55 -1.95 9.47
N ALA A 284 -11.69 -1.55 10.05
CA ALA A 284 -11.84 -0.33 10.82
C ALA A 284 -10.91 -0.30 12.04
N LYS A 285 -10.81 -1.41 12.79
CA LYS A 285 -9.92 -1.50 13.95
C LYS A 285 -8.46 -1.27 13.57
N PHE A 286 -7.99 -1.76 12.43
CA PHE A 286 -6.58 -1.66 12.01
C PHE A 286 -6.35 -0.58 10.94
N HIS A 287 -7.38 0.22 10.63
CA HIS A 287 -7.37 1.27 9.61
C HIS A 287 -6.89 0.79 8.24
N VAL A 288 -7.29 -0.42 7.86
CA VAL A 288 -6.80 -1.14 6.67
C VAL A 288 -7.10 -0.35 5.40
N SER A 289 -6.04 -0.07 4.64
CA SER A 289 -6.12 0.57 3.33
C SER A 289 -6.40 -0.44 2.23
N PHE A 290 -5.77 -1.62 2.31
CA PHE A 290 -5.98 -2.73 1.39
C PHE A 290 -5.74 -4.07 2.08
N ILE A 291 -6.28 -5.16 1.55
CA ILE A 291 -5.98 -6.52 2.02
C ILE A 291 -5.88 -7.49 0.85
N ILE A 292 -4.85 -8.31 0.82
CA ILE A 292 -4.72 -9.40 -0.14
C ILE A 292 -5.75 -10.48 0.20
N GLY A 293 -6.58 -10.78 -0.79
CA GLY A 293 -7.66 -11.75 -0.72
C GLY A 293 -7.72 -12.55 -2.00
N ASP A 294 -6.59 -13.12 -2.42
CA ASP A 294 -6.44 -13.80 -3.71
C ASP A 294 -7.45 -14.93 -3.92
N ASP A 295 -7.80 -15.62 -2.83
CA ASP A 295 -8.75 -16.73 -2.82
C ASP A 295 -10.22 -16.28 -2.81
N GLN A 296 -10.51 -15.01 -2.54
CA GLN A 296 -11.88 -14.52 -2.33
C GLN A 296 -12.81 -14.67 -3.55
N PRO A 297 -12.35 -14.50 -4.81
CA PRO A 297 -13.17 -14.81 -5.99
C PRO A 297 -13.68 -16.26 -6.06
N ARG A 298 -13.05 -17.20 -5.35
CA ARG A 298 -13.51 -18.60 -5.25
C ARG A 298 -14.67 -18.77 -4.27
N TYR A 299 -14.78 -17.87 -3.28
CA TYR A 299 -15.72 -18.01 -2.15
C TYR A 299 -16.84 -16.98 -2.16
N ARG A 300 -16.67 -15.85 -2.86
CA ARG A 300 -17.58 -14.71 -2.84
C ARG A 300 -17.83 -14.17 -4.23
N ASN A 301 -19.04 -13.65 -4.42
CA ASN A 301 -19.39 -12.96 -5.65
C ASN A 301 -18.77 -11.55 -5.68
N ALA A 302 -18.81 -10.92 -6.86
CA ALA A 302 -18.26 -9.58 -7.08
C ALA A 302 -18.86 -8.52 -6.13
N GLU A 303 -20.14 -8.62 -5.76
CA GLU A 303 -20.78 -7.65 -4.87
C GLU A 303 -20.14 -7.62 -3.48
N VAL A 304 -19.92 -8.81 -2.90
CA VAL A 304 -19.28 -8.92 -1.58
C VAL A 304 -17.84 -8.43 -1.63
N ILE A 305 -17.10 -8.73 -2.71
CA ILE A 305 -15.72 -8.26 -2.89
C ILE A 305 -15.67 -6.73 -3.02
N ARG A 306 -16.60 -6.14 -3.77
CA ARG A 306 -16.70 -4.69 -3.93
C ARG A 306 -17.01 -4.02 -2.61
N GLN A 307 -18.01 -4.52 -1.88
CA GLN A 307 -18.38 -3.95 -0.59
C GLN A 307 -17.20 -4.03 0.39
N ALA A 308 -16.53 -5.18 0.49
CA ALA A 308 -15.33 -5.31 1.31
C ALA A 308 -14.22 -4.32 0.86
N GLY A 309 -14.06 -4.10 -0.43
CA GLY A 309 -13.14 -3.09 -0.96
C GLY A 309 -13.52 -1.66 -0.56
N MET A 310 -14.82 -1.34 -0.54
CA MET A 310 -15.37 -0.05 -0.12
C MET A 310 -15.35 0.17 1.40
N ASP A 311 -15.18 -0.89 2.19
CA ASP A 311 -14.98 -0.82 3.64
C ASP A 311 -13.53 -0.47 4.02
N CYS A 312 -12.61 -0.40 3.04
CA CYS A 312 -11.21 -0.06 3.23
C CYS A 312 -10.88 1.40 2.87
N GLY A 313 -9.89 1.96 3.55
CA GLY A 313 -9.26 3.22 3.15
C GLY A 313 -10.13 4.47 3.31
N TYR A 314 -9.98 5.41 2.39
CA TYR A 314 -10.64 6.72 2.43
C TYR A 314 -12.04 6.69 1.81
N ARG A 315 -12.90 7.61 2.23
CA ARG A 315 -14.23 7.81 1.66
C ARG A 315 -14.59 9.29 1.77
N PHE A 316 -14.63 10.01 0.65
CA PHE A 316 -14.89 11.44 0.70
C PHE A 316 -16.38 11.78 0.59
N LYS A 317 -16.82 12.73 1.42
CA LYS A 317 -18.15 13.32 1.38
C LYS A 317 -18.04 14.84 1.23
N ILE A 318 -18.77 15.39 0.27
CA ILE A 318 -18.88 16.83 0.05
C ILE A 318 -20.02 17.36 0.94
N ASN A 319 -19.67 18.08 1.99
CA ASN A 319 -20.64 18.64 2.95
C ASN A 319 -21.10 20.05 2.54
N ARG A 320 -20.27 20.79 1.80
CA ARG A 320 -20.61 22.12 1.28
C ARG A 320 -19.98 22.32 -0.09
N PHE A 321 -20.76 22.91 -1.00
CA PHE A 321 -20.28 23.43 -2.28
C PHE A 321 -21.01 24.72 -2.61
N VAL A 322 -20.27 25.84 -2.62
CA VAL A 322 -20.76 27.14 -3.08
C VAL A 322 -19.84 27.67 -4.17
N ALA A 323 -20.38 28.38 -5.15
CA ALA A 323 -19.60 28.95 -6.24
C ALA A 323 -20.16 30.30 -6.69
N SER A 324 -19.25 31.16 -7.13
CA SER A 324 -19.50 32.42 -7.83
C SER A 324 -19.11 32.25 -9.30
N SER A 325 -19.05 33.34 -10.08
CA SER A 325 -18.52 33.30 -11.45
C SER A 325 -17.02 33.04 -11.52
N THR A 326 -16.26 33.41 -10.48
CA THR A 326 -14.78 33.32 -10.47
C THR A 326 -14.19 32.38 -9.43
N ALA A 327 -14.96 31.94 -8.43
CA ALA A 327 -14.44 31.12 -7.34
C ALA A 327 -15.43 30.05 -6.87
N SER A 328 -14.90 29.02 -6.22
CA SER A 328 -15.67 27.99 -5.52
C SER A 328 -15.11 27.73 -4.13
N GLU A 329 -15.98 27.39 -3.20
CA GLU A 329 -15.62 26.90 -1.88
C GLU A 329 -16.25 25.55 -1.59
N LEU A 330 -15.45 24.65 -1.03
CA LEU A 330 -15.82 23.28 -0.71
C LEU A 330 -15.53 22.99 0.75
N GLU A 331 -16.35 22.13 1.35
CA GLU A 331 -16.02 21.41 2.58
C GLU A 331 -16.10 19.92 2.29
N ILE A 332 -14.99 19.21 2.52
CA ILE A 332 -14.87 17.78 2.24
C ILE A 332 -14.47 17.06 3.51
N GLU A 333 -15.24 16.04 3.87
CA GLU A 333 -15.00 15.14 4.99
C GLU A 333 -14.45 13.80 4.51
N ASN A 334 -13.53 13.20 5.26
CA ASN A 334 -13.20 11.78 5.10
C ASN A 334 -14.06 10.94 6.05
N THR A 335 -15.08 10.27 5.54
CA THR A 335 -15.94 9.33 6.28
C THR A 335 -15.42 7.88 6.23
N GLY A 336 -14.19 7.66 5.75
CA GLY A 336 -13.58 6.35 5.62
C GLY A 336 -12.96 5.85 6.92
N ILE A 337 -12.12 4.82 6.83
CA ILE A 337 -11.36 4.28 7.97
C ILE A 337 -9.87 4.63 7.93
N ALA A 338 -9.35 5.17 6.82
CA ALA A 338 -7.97 5.64 6.69
C ALA A 338 -7.90 6.89 5.79
N PRO A 339 -6.83 7.70 5.86
CA PRO A 339 -6.61 8.78 4.91
C PRO A 339 -6.18 8.25 3.53
N ILE A 340 -6.26 9.11 2.51
CA ILE A 340 -5.49 8.91 1.28
C ILE A 340 -4.02 9.30 1.53
N TYR A 341 -3.07 8.43 1.13
CA TYR A 341 -1.63 8.65 1.34
C TYR A 341 -0.95 9.38 0.17
N PHE A 342 -1.72 9.73 -0.84
CA PHE A 342 -1.28 10.42 -2.04
C PHE A 342 -1.94 11.78 -2.18
N ASN A 343 -1.27 12.67 -2.92
CA ASN A 343 -1.83 13.99 -3.18
C ASN A 343 -3.05 13.88 -4.09
N ALA A 344 -4.19 14.32 -3.57
CA ALA A 344 -5.46 14.36 -4.27
C ALA A 344 -6.10 15.74 -4.07
N PHE A 345 -6.40 16.44 -5.14
CA PHE A 345 -6.80 17.84 -5.11
C PHE A 345 -8.23 17.97 -5.62
N PRO A 346 -9.16 18.48 -4.79
CA PRO A 346 -10.43 18.98 -5.30
C PRO A 346 -10.19 19.96 -6.44
N ALA A 347 -10.89 19.78 -7.56
CA ALA A 347 -10.73 20.61 -8.74
C ALA A 347 -12.09 21.04 -9.28
N ILE A 348 -12.16 22.28 -9.77
CA ILE A 348 -13.35 22.81 -10.43
C ILE A 348 -13.00 23.07 -11.89
N ASP A 349 -13.72 22.43 -12.81
CA ASP A 349 -13.51 22.56 -14.26
C ASP A 349 -12.01 22.44 -14.65
N GLY A 350 -11.29 21.51 -14.02
CA GLY A 350 -9.86 21.25 -14.25
C GLY A 350 -8.89 22.16 -13.49
N VAL A 351 -9.36 23.10 -12.67
CA VAL A 351 -8.51 23.94 -11.81
C VAL A 351 -8.44 23.36 -10.41
N ARG A 352 -7.28 22.84 -10.02
CA ARG A 352 -7.02 22.23 -8.71
C ARG A 352 -7.00 23.26 -7.58
N SER A 353 -7.37 22.82 -6.38
CA SER A 353 -7.06 23.51 -5.14
C SER A 353 -5.56 23.51 -4.85
N GLU A 354 -5.10 24.52 -4.11
CA GLU A 354 -3.71 24.58 -3.61
C GLU A 354 -3.43 23.51 -2.54
N LYS A 355 -4.46 23.18 -1.75
CA LYS A 355 -4.37 22.17 -0.69
C LYS A 355 -4.80 20.81 -1.22
N SER A 356 -4.06 19.79 -0.83
CA SER A 356 -4.35 18.38 -1.07
C SER A 356 -5.36 17.85 -0.04
N LEU A 357 -5.98 16.69 -0.30
CA LEU A 357 -6.72 15.83 0.63
C LEU A 357 -5.82 14.79 1.31
N LYS A 358 -4.54 14.67 0.89
CA LYS A 358 -3.55 13.79 1.52
C LYS A 358 -3.57 13.98 3.03
N GLY A 359 -3.64 12.86 3.76
CA GLY A 359 -3.62 12.85 5.22
C GLY A 359 -4.87 13.42 5.90
N LEU A 360 -5.98 13.67 5.20
CA LEU A 360 -7.25 14.03 5.85
C LEU A 360 -7.77 12.81 6.64
N LEU A 361 -7.78 12.89 7.97
CA LEU A 361 -8.11 11.74 8.82
C LEU A 361 -9.62 11.44 8.82
N PRO A 362 -10.02 10.19 9.10
CA PRO A 362 -11.41 9.82 9.34
C PRO A 362 -12.11 10.76 10.34
N GLY A 363 -13.30 11.24 9.96
CA GLY A 363 -14.11 12.19 10.72
C GLY A 363 -13.65 13.65 10.64
N GLU A 364 -12.52 13.95 10.01
CA GLU A 364 -12.07 15.32 9.79
C GLU A 364 -12.65 15.90 8.49
N SER A 365 -12.88 17.21 8.51
CA SER A 365 -13.27 18.01 7.34
C SER A 365 -12.18 19.02 6.96
N ARG A 366 -12.07 19.33 5.67
CA ARG A 366 -11.15 20.36 5.16
C ARG A 366 -11.91 21.31 4.23
N HIS A 367 -11.65 22.60 4.42
CA HIS A 367 -12.17 23.64 3.54
C HIS A 367 -11.19 23.94 2.42
N PHE A 368 -11.73 24.12 1.22
CA PHE A 368 -10.99 24.48 0.02
C PHE A 368 -11.59 25.72 -0.59
N ARG A 369 -10.72 26.62 -1.07
CA ARG A 369 -11.08 27.72 -1.95
C ARG A 369 -10.33 27.51 -3.25
N ILE A 370 -11.05 27.57 -4.37
CA ILE A 370 -10.52 27.34 -5.71
C ILE A 370 -10.84 28.58 -6.52
N ALA A 371 -9.83 29.15 -7.19
CA ALA A 371 -9.97 30.34 -8.05
C ALA A 371 -10.61 29.99 -9.41
N LYS A 372 -11.71 29.23 -9.35
CA LYS A 372 -12.55 28.85 -10.47
C LYS A 372 -13.98 28.65 -9.97
N GLY A 373 -14.91 29.26 -10.67
CA GLY A 373 -16.34 29.10 -10.48
C GLY A 373 -17.04 28.99 -11.82
N GLY A 374 -18.33 29.30 -11.83
CA GLY A 374 -19.15 29.25 -13.03
C GLY A 374 -20.62 29.06 -12.68
N ARG A 375 -21.46 29.01 -13.72
CA ARG A 375 -22.91 28.80 -13.56
C ARG A 375 -23.26 27.34 -13.21
N ALA A 376 -22.44 26.39 -13.64
CA ALA A 376 -22.60 24.96 -13.41
C ALA A 376 -21.22 24.29 -13.27
N PRO A 377 -20.45 24.64 -12.24
CA PRO A 377 -19.09 24.15 -12.06
C PRO A 377 -19.06 22.64 -11.83
N ILE A 378 -18.12 21.95 -12.49
CA ILE A 378 -17.93 20.51 -12.34
C ILE A 378 -16.83 20.26 -11.31
N LEU A 379 -17.18 19.55 -10.24
CA LEU A 379 -16.23 19.09 -9.22
C LEU A 379 -15.60 17.75 -9.63
N THR A 380 -14.28 17.66 -9.54
CA THR A 380 -13.51 16.41 -9.55
C THR A 380 -12.54 16.36 -8.38
N ILE A 381 -11.96 15.19 -8.12
CA ILE A 381 -10.80 15.05 -7.22
C ILE A 381 -9.66 14.48 -8.06
N ASP A 382 -8.70 15.34 -8.37
CA ASP A 382 -7.59 15.02 -9.27
C ASP A 382 -6.41 14.46 -8.50
N CYS A 383 -5.80 13.39 -9.00
CA CYS A 383 -4.63 12.78 -8.39
C CYS A 383 -3.68 12.30 -9.49
N ASP A 384 -2.42 12.75 -9.43
CA ASP A 384 -1.39 12.39 -10.42
C ASP A 384 -0.95 10.92 -10.33
N ARG A 385 -1.45 10.20 -9.31
CA ARG A 385 -1.15 8.79 -9.07
C ARG A 385 -2.21 7.84 -9.61
N LEU A 386 -3.25 8.34 -10.28
CA LEU A 386 -4.24 7.49 -10.92
C LEU A 386 -3.71 6.95 -12.26
N VAL A 387 -3.98 5.68 -12.55
CA VAL A 387 -3.78 5.14 -13.90
C VAL A 387 -4.99 5.44 -14.79
N PRO A 388 -4.85 5.41 -16.13
CA PRO A 388 -5.97 5.67 -17.02
C PRO A 388 -7.20 4.81 -16.71
N GLY A 389 -8.35 5.47 -16.55
CA GLY A 389 -9.62 4.81 -16.23
C GLY A 389 -10.00 4.77 -14.75
N GLN A 390 -9.09 5.13 -13.84
CA GLN A 390 -9.42 5.35 -12.43
C GLN A 390 -9.96 6.76 -12.20
N LYS A 391 -10.80 6.89 -11.17
CA LYS A 391 -11.29 8.17 -10.66
C LYS A 391 -11.52 8.06 -9.16
N ILE A 392 -11.32 9.16 -8.44
CA ILE A 392 -11.72 9.25 -7.03
C ILE A 392 -13.20 9.66 -7.00
N GLU A 393 -14.04 8.76 -6.51
CA GLU A 393 -15.48 9.02 -6.33
C GLU A 393 -15.75 9.68 -4.97
N TYR A 394 -16.83 10.45 -4.86
CA TYR A 394 -17.24 11.09 -3.61
C TYR A 394 -18.77 11.02 -3.46
N ILE A 395 -19.21 11.18 -2.21
CA ILE A 395 -20.62 11.28 -1.84
C ILE A 395 -21.01 12.75 -1.80
N ALA A 396 -22.16 13.08 -2.38
CA ALA A 396 -22.76 14.40 -2.24
C ALA A 396 -24.28 14.29 -2.33
N ASP A 397 -24.96 15.04 -1.46
CA ASP A 397 -26.41 15.23 -1.52
C ASP A 397 -26.73 16.69 -1.16
N LEU A 398 -26.39 17.58 -2.09
CA LEU A 398 -26.57 19.02 -1.98
C LEU A 398 -27.68 19.46 -2.94
N HIS A 399 -28.65 20.22 -2.44
CA HIS A 399 -29.87 20.61 -3.17
C HIS A 399 -29.87 22.07 -3.61
#